data_AF-V4AHJ0-F1
#
_entry.id   AF-V4AHJ0-F1
#
_cell.length_a   1.000
_cell.length_b   1.000
_cell.length_c   1.000
_cell.angle_alpha   90.00
_cell.angle_beta   90.00
_cell.angle_gamma   90.00
#
_symmetry.space_group_name_H-M   'P 1'
#
loop_
_entity.id
_entity.type
_entity.pdbx_description
1 polymer ?
#
loop_
_entity_poly.entity_id
_entity_poly.type
_entity_poly.pdbx_seq_one_letter_code
_entity_poly.pdbx_strand_id
1 'polypeptide(L)'
;CENPDCENNCLMSVAKRNYLTCHNCYTYYCCKECRKHDWTTHKNDCYVTRVSNMCKNIIKTVNKDSHILYYVSRFARRGYLHRGRGCIVLNFENISTAQKLLQEGLRHSTISPMYMTVAEIDRVKLFGDVKSGLTEMCSNYNPDNKFILYAGIGCGSHIYYDNIAPPRTSETSIAKCAALRLSPAHSIPNLDELDDISVLVLAASQGFEKTGNAEKRKSREMGLINIQRKLQKRGVTLRYQYPEMYYKLINFVSDSKPFSPELLFPMDSHTGQRFTCIIL
;
A
#
# COMPACT_ATOMS: atom_id res chain seq x y z
N CYS A 1 -8.46 -28.72 25.39
CA CYS A 1 -7.92 -27.68 26.30
C CYS A 1 -6.47 -27.48 25.85
N GLU A 2 -5.95 -26.26 25.84
CA GLU A 2 -4.58 -26.05 25.31
C GLU A 2 -3.48 -26.41 26.34
N ASN A 3 -3.85 -26.71 27.58
CA ASN A 3 -2.91 -27.33 28.52
C ASN A 3 -2.65 -28.80 28.09
N PRO A 4 -1.40 -29.18 27.76
CA PRO A 4 -1.07 -30.52 27.26
C PRO A 4 -1.37 -31.64 28.27
N ASP A 5 -1.32 -31.35 29.57
CA ASP A 5 -1.62 -32.31 30.63
C ASP A 5 -3.14 -32.41 30.91
N CYS A 6 -3.98 -31.74 30.12
CA CYS A 6 -5.42 -31.73 30.28
C CYS A 6 -6.14 -32.43 29.13
N GLU A 7 -6.83 -33.52 29.45
CA GLU A 7 -7.60 -34.31 28.47
C GLU A 7 -8.95 -33.67 28.07
N ASN A 8 -9.32 -32.52 28.65
CA ASN A 8 -10.62 -31.91 28.43
C ASN A 8 -10.74 -31.27 27.03
N ASN A 9 -11.33 -32.03 26.11
CA ASN A 9 -11.59 -31.62 24.74
C ASN A 9 -13.09 -31.45 24.48
N CYS A 10 -13.45 -30.38 23.77
CA CYS A 10 -14.84 -30.14 23.36
C CYS A 10 -14.87 -29.48 21.98
N LEU A 11 -16.06 -29.43 21.38
CA LEU A 11 -16.28 -28.72 20.12
C LEU A 11 -15.94 -27.23 20.27
N MET A 12 -15.39 -26.63 19.22
CA MET A 12 -15.00 -25.22 19.20
C MET A 12 -16.15 -24.26 19.56
N SER A 13 -17.39 -24.60 19.19
CA SER A 13 -18.59 -23.83 19.55
C SER A 13 -18.87 -23.83 21.06
N VAL A 14 -18.55 -24.92 21.75
CA VAL A 14 -18.69 -25.09 23.20
C VAL A 14 -17.55 -24.38 23.91
N ALA A 15 -16.31 -24.54 23.44
CA ALA A 15 -15.13 -23.86 23.98
C ALA A 15 -15.32 -22.33 23.97
N LYS A 16 -15.82 -21.75 22.87
CA LYS A 16 -16.11 -20.31 22.75
C LYS A 16 -17.05 -19.76 23.83
N ARG A 17 -17.94 -20.60 24.39
CA ARG A 17 -18.92 -20.19 25.40
C ARG A 17 -18.42 -20.45 26.82
N ASN A 18 -17.69 -21.55 27.02
CA ASN A 18 -17.46 -22.13 28.34
C ASN A 18 -16.00 -22.10 28.78
N TYR A 19 -15.04 -21.94 27.87
CA TYR A 19 -13.61 -21.93 28.21
C TYR A 19 -13.12 -20.49 28.46
N LEU A 20 -12.11 -20.38 29.30
CA LEU A 20 -11.35 -19.16 29.52
C LEU A 20 -10.38 -18.95 28.35
N THR A 21 -10.09 -17.70 28.02
CA THR A 21 -9.08 -17.37 27.01
C THR A 21 -7.90 -16.64 27.64
N CYS A 22 -6.69 -16.87 27.12
CA CYS A 22 -5.55 -16.01 27.39
C CYS A 22 -5.88 -14.57 26.93
N HIS A 23 -5.67 -13.58 27.81
CA HIS A 23 -5.99 -12.18 27.51
C HIS A 23 -5.13 -11.60 26.37
N ASN A 24 -3.97 -12.21 26.09
CA ASN A 24 -3.00 -11.69 25.12
C ASN A 24 -3.13 -12.35 23.73
N CYS A 25 -3.46 -13.64 23.65
CA CYS A 25 -3.47 -14.40 22.40
C CYS A 25 -4.74 -15.23 22.15
N TYR A 26 -5.70 -15.19 23.08
CA TYR A 26 -6.99 -15.89 22.98
C TYR A 26 -6.94 -17.43 22.95
N THR A 27 -5.83 -18.04 23.35
CA THR A 27 -5.68 -19.48 23.56
C THR A 27 -6.66 -19.98 24.64
N TYR A 28 -7.32 -21.12 24.41
CA TYR A 28 -8.45 -21.61 25.20
C TYR A 28 -8.04 -22.60 26.31
N TYR A 29 -8.55 -22.37 27.53
CA TYR A 29 -8.33 -23.21 28.71
C TYR A 29 -9.66 -23.53 29.40
N CYS A 30 -9.86 -24.78 29.82
CA CYS A 30 -11.09 -25.18 30.51
C CYS A 30 -11.23 -24.53 31.90
N CYS A 31 -10.12 -24.19 32.56
CA CYS A 31 -10.09 -23.56 33.89
C CYS A 31 -8.83 -22.69 34.10
N LYS A 32 -8.78 -21.94 35.20
CA LYS A 32 -7.67 -21.02 35.52
C LYS A 32 -6.39 -21.78 35.84
N GLU A 33 -6.53 -22.95 36.45
CA GLU A 33 -5.46 -23.85 36.86
C GLU A 33 -4.74 -24.40 35.63
N CYS A 34 -5.49 -24.87 34.63
CA CYS A 34 -4.91 -25.31 33.35
C CYS A 34 -4.13 -24.18 32.65
N ARG A 35 -4.66 -22.95 32.64
CA ARG A 35 -3.94 -21.80 32.09
C ARG A 35 -2.65 -21.50 32.86
N LYS A 36 -2.65 -21.63 34.19
CA LYS A 36 -1.48 -21.38 35.04
C LYS A 36 -0.42 -22.45 34.85
N HIS A 37 -0.83 -23.70 34.72
CA HIS A 37 0.05 -24.85 34.50
C HIS A 37 0.76 -24.76 33.15
N ASP A 38 0.01 -24.45 32.09
CA ASP A 38 0.56 -24.26 30.74
C ASP A 38 1.37 -22.96 30.58
N TRP A 39 1.40 -22.06 31.58
CA TRP A 39 2.04 -20.75 31.40
C TRP A 39 3.55 -20.84 31.06
N THR A 40 4.24 -21.84 31.59
CA THR A 40 5.68 -22.01 31.38
C THR A 40 6.04 -22.26 29.91
N THR A 41 5.21 -23.02 29.21
CA THR A 41 5.29 -23.33 27.77
C THR A 41 4.63 -22.24 26.94
N HIS A 42 3.40 -21.87 27.29
CA HIS A 42 2.56 -20.94 26.55
C HIS A 42 3.14 -19.53 26.39
N LYS A 43 3.89 -19.03 27.37
CA LYS A 43 4.38 -17.63 27.37
C LYS A 43 5.12 -17.25 26.08
N ASN A 44 5.83 -18.20 25.46
CA ASN A 44 6.59 -17.98 24.23
C ASN A 44 5.66 -17.86 23.02
N ASP A 45 4.73 -18.82 22.85
CA ASP A 45 3.74 -18.81 21.77
C ASP A 45 2.77 -17.62 21.89
N CYS A 46 2.42 -17.27 23.13
CA CYS A 46 1.65 -16.09 23.46
C CYS A 46 2.35 -14.81 22.99
N TYR A 47 3.66 -14.69 23.23
CA TYR A 47 4.44 -13.54 22.78
C TYR A 47 4.48 -13.46 21.25
N VAL A 48 4.83 -14.56 20.57
CA VAL A 48 4.85 -14.65 19.09
C VAL A 48 3.49 -14.25 18.50
N THR A 49 2.39 -14.76 19.08
CA THR A 49 1.03 -14.43 18.65
C THR A 49 0.70 -12.95 18.87
N ARG A 50 1.12 -12.37 20.00
CA ARG A 50 0.93 -10.95 20.30
C ARG A 50 1.69 -10.07 19.31
N VAL A 51 2.94 -10.40 18.98
CA VAL A 51 3.73 -9.69 17.96
C VAL A 51 3.05 -9.80 16.59
N SER A 52 2.64 -11.00 16.19
CA SER A 52 1.93 -11.24 14.93
C SER A 52 0.64 -10.42 14.81
N ASN A 53 -0.15 -10.34 15.90
CA ASN A 53 -1.35 -9.51 15.96
C ASN A 53 -1.01 -8.02 15.92
N MET A 54 0.10 -7.60 16.53
CA MET A 54 0.58 -6.22 16.43
C MET A 54 0.93 -5.85 14.98
N CYS A 55 1.63 -6.71 14.23
CA CYS A 55 1.92 -6.47 12.81
C CYS A 55 0.63 -6.31 11.98
N LYS A 56 -0.40 -7.13 12.24
CA LYS A 56 -1.72 -6.98 11.61
C LYS A 56 -2.40 -5.65 11.98
N ASN A 57 -2.29 -5.23 13.23
CA ASN A 57 -2.85 -3.95 13.70
C ASN A 57 -2.16 -2.75 13.04
N ILE A 58 -0.84 -2.82 12.83
CA ILE A 58 -0.09 -1.79 12.09
C ILE A 58 -0.62 -1.67 10.66
N ILE A 59 -0.72 -2.79 9.94
CA ILE A 59 -1.25 -2.82 8.57
C ILE A 59 -2.68 -2.24 8.53
N LYS A 60 -3.54 -2.67 9.45
CA LYS A 60 -4.92 -2.18 9.56
C LYS A 60 -4.97 -0.67 9.83
N THR A 61 -4.07 -0.16 10.66
CA THR A 61 -4.01 1.27 11.01
C THR A 61 -3.52 2.09 9.83
N VAL A 62 -2.46 1.66 9.15
CA VAL A 62 -1.98 2.30 7.91
C VAL A 62 -3.09 2.35 6.85
N ASN A 63 -3.91 1.32 6.75
CA ASN A 63 -5.01 1.28 5.78
C ASN A 63 -6.23 2.14 6.17
N LYS A 64 -6.43 2.45 7.46
CA LYS A 64 -7.62 3.16 7.96
C LYS A 64 -7.38 4.64 8.25
N ASP A 65 -6.20 4.98 8.75
CA ASP A 65 -5.84 6.36 9.06
C ASP A 65 -5.44 7.10 7.77
N SER A 66 -6.21 8.11 7.39
CA SER A 66 -6.03 8.84 6.14
C SER A 66 -4.70 9.61 6.05
N HIS A 67 -4.19 10.11 7.18
CA HIS A 67 -2.93 10.85 7.22
C HIS A 67 -1.72 9.92 7.10
N ILE A 68 -1.74 8.80 7.82
CA ILE A 68 -0.72 7.74 7.71
C ILE A 68 -0.75 7.16 6.30
N LEU A 69 -1.93 6.83 5.78
CA LEU A 69 -2.09 6.27 4.44
C LEU A 69 -1.57 7.21 3.37
N TYR A 70 -1.89 8.50 3.45
CA TYR A 70 -1.39 9.52 2.53
C TYR A 70 0.15 9.57 2.53
N TYR A 71 0.76 9.66 3.71
CA TYR A 71 2.21 9.74 3.83
C TYR A 71 2.91 8.50 3.28
N VAL A 72 2.43 7.30 3.63
CA VAL A 72 2.98 6.03 3.15
C VAL A 72 2.75 5.86 1.65
N SER A 73 1.57 6.24 1.14
CA SER A 73 1.26 6.20 -0.30
C SER A 73 2.17 7.12 -1.11
N ARG A 74 2.46 8.33 -0.60
CA ARG A 74 3.43 9.25 -1.22
C ARG A 74 4.80 8.61 -1.33
N PHE A 75 5.25 7.98 -0.25
CA PHE A 75 6.55 7.33 -0.18
C PHE A 75 6.62 6.13 -1.15
N ALA A 76 5.56 5.31 -1.18
CA ALA A 76 5.45 4.16 -2.08
C ALA A 76 5.48 4.59 -3.54
N ARG A 77 4.74 5.65 -3.90
CA ARG A 77 4.72 6.19 -5.25
C ARG A 77 6.07 6.72 -5.68
N ARG A 78 6.72 7.54 -4.84
CA ARG A 78 8.05 8.05 -5.15
C ARG A 78 9.05 6.91 -5.33
N GLY A 79 9.04 5.92 -4.42
CA GLY A 79 9.88 4.73 -4.52
C GLY A 79 9.66 3.98 -5.83
N TYR A 80 8.41 3.69 -6.18
CA TYR A 80 8.07 3.00 -7.42
C TYR A 80 8.51 3.77 -8.67
N LEU A 81 8.20 5.07 -8.75
CA LEU A 81 8.51 5.88 -9.93
C LEU A 81 10.02 6.01 -10.17
N HIS A 82 10.84 6.04 -9.12
CA HIS A 82 12.29 6.20 -9.25
C HIS A 82 13.03 4.88 -9.39
N ARG A 83 12.53 3.80 -8.77
CA ARG A 83 13.30 2.57 -8.53
C ARG A 83 12.60 1.30 -9.00
N GLY A 84 11.39 1.41 -9.55
CA GLY A 84 10.58 0.28 -9.98
C GLY A 84 9.88 -0.44 -8.82
N ARG A 85 9.32 -1.61 -9.09
CA ARG A 85 8.48 -2.40 -8.16
C ARG A 85 9.18 -2.71 -6.84
N GLY A 86 8.42 -2.65 -5.75
CA GLY A 86 8.93 -2.86 -4.41
C GLY A 86 7.86 -2.75 -3.33
N CYS A 87 8.30 -2.63 -2.08
CA CYS A 87 7.45 -2.48 -0.92
C CYS A 87 7.92 -1.37 0.01
N ILE A 88 6.99 -0.91 0.85
CA ILE A 88 7.29 -0.13 2.04
C ILE A 88 7.62 -1.07 3.18
N VAL A 89 8.73 -0.82 3.85
CA VAL A 89 9.19 -1.55 5.03
C VAL A 89 9.04 -0.66 6.25
N LEU A 90 8.19 -1.09 7.18
CA LEU A 90 8.12 -0.57 8.54
C LEU A 90 8.72 -1.64 9.47
N ASN A 91 9.91 -1.37 10.00
CA ASN A 91 10.59 -2.26 10.92
C ASN A 91 10.64 -1.64 12.31
N PHE A 92 10.24 -2.42 13.31
CA PHE A 92 10.13 -2.01 14.70
C PHE A 92 11.08 -2.86 15.53
N GLU A 93 11.78 -2.25 16.48
CA GLU A 93 12.69 -2.98 17.37
C GLU A 93 11.92 -3.94 18.29
N ASN A 94 10.75 -3.52 18.76
CA ASN A 94 9.91 -4.26 19.71
C ASN A 94 8.44 -3.78 19.65
N ILE A 95 7.54 -4.51 20.32
CA ILE A 95 6.11 -4.18 20.39
C ILE A 95 5.87 -2.74 20.90
N SER A 96 6.67 -2.25 21.85
CA SER A 96 6.49 -0.93 22.44
C SER A 96 6.68 0.18 21.41
N THR A 97 7.70 0.07 20.55
CA THR A 97 7.90 1.02 19.43
C THR A 97 6.76 0.97 18.41
N ALA A 98 6.22 -0.23 18.13
CA ALA A 98 5.03 -0.38 17.29
C ALA A 98 3.79 0.25 17.90
N GLN A 99 3.63 0.14 19.22
CA GLN A 99 2.50 0.72 19.92
C GLN A 99 2.52 2.26 19.89
N LYS A 100 3.71 2.90 19.96
CA LYS A 100 3.83 4.36 19.81
C LYS A 100 3.30 4.85 18.47
N LEU A 101 3.59 4.13 17.37
CA LEU A 101 3.00 4.43 16.06
C LEU A 101 1.46 4.43 16.10
N LEU A 102 0.86 3.44 16.79
CA LEU A 102 -0.59 3.34 16.88
C LEU A 102 -1.24 4.43 17.73
N GLN A 103 -0.50 4.97 18.71
CA GLN A 103 -1.01 5.99 19.64
C GLN A 103 -0.78 7.42 19.12
N GLU A 104 0.37 7.69 18.52
CA GLU A 104 0.83 9.04 18.20
C GLU A 104 0.93 9.30 16.68
N GLY A 105 0.77 8.24 15.87
CA GLY A 105 0.88 8.28 14.42
C GLY A 105 2.34 8.30 13.91
N LEU A 106 2.51 8.38 12.58
CA LEU A 106 3.85 8.35 11.95
C LEU A 106 4.67 9.62 12.21
N ARG A 107 4.03 10.77 12.47
CA ARG A 107 4.73 12.06 12.59
C ARG A 107 5.57 12.18 13.87
N HIS A 108 5.14 11.50 14.93
CA HIS A 108 5.81 11.50 16.24
C HIS A 108 6.56 10.19 16.50
N SER A 109 6.41 9.20 15.62
CA SER A 109 7.18 7.96 15.66
C SER A 109 8.61 8.22 15.20
N THR A 110 9.58 7.60 15.87
CA THR A 110 11.00 7.60 15.48
C THR A 110 11.26 6.73 14.23
N ILE A 111 10.24 6.07 13.70
CA ILE A 111 10.36 5.09 12.63
C ILE A 111 10.16 5.76 11.29
N SER A 112 11.21 5.72 10.47
CA SER A 112 11.19 6.18 9.09
C SER A 112 10.84 5.02 8.15
N PRO A 113 9.77 5.11 7.33
CA PRO A 113 9.49 4.10 6.33
C PRO A 113 10.64 3.99 5.32
N MET A 114 10.98 2.76 4.94
CA MET A 114 11.95 2.49 3.87
C MET A 114 11.25 1.94 2.64
N TYR A 115 11.78 2.23 1.45
CA TYR A 115 11.31 1.63 0.21
C TYR A 115 12.36 0.65 -0.28
N MET A 116 11.95 -0.60 -0.47
CA MET A 116 12.85 -1.66 -0.93
C MET A 116 12.31 -2.27 -2.21
N THR A 117 13.14 -2.25 -3.26
CA THR A 117 12.82 -2.84 -4.56
C THR A 117 12.84 -4.36 -4.49
N VAL A 118 12.19 -5.02 -5.47
CA VAL A 118 12.24 -6.49 -5.61
C VAL A 118 13.68 -7.01 -5.59
N ALA A 119 14.58 -6.35 -6.32
CA ALA A 119 16.00 -6.74 -6.40
C ALA A 119 16.75 -6.60 -5.06
N GLU A 120 16.35 -5.65 -4.21
CA GLU A 120 16.94 -5.47 -2.88
C GLU A 120 16.38 -6.45 -1.86
N ILE A 121 15.08 -6.77 -1.93
CA ILE A 121 14.45 -7.81 -1.10
C ILE A 121 15.22 -9.12 -1.24
N ASP A 122 15.67 -9.44 -2.45
CA ASP A 122 16.45 -10.66 -2.70
C ASP A 122 17.85 -10.66 -2.07
N ARG A 123 18.45 -9.48 -1.85
CA ARG A 123 19.82 -9.31 -1.33
C ARG A 123 19.89 -9.23 0.19
N VAL A 124 18.80 -8.84 0.86
CA VAL A 124 18.78 -8.59 2.30
C VAL A 124 18.17 -9.77 3.06
N LYS A 125 18.78 -10.16 4.18
CA LYS A 125 18.30 -11.27 5.04
C LYS A 125 17.14 -10.90 5.97
N LEU A 126 16.61 -9.67 5.85
CA LEU A 126 15.60 -9.09 6.76
C LEU A 126 14.27 -9.84 6.75
N PHE A 127 13.89 -10.40 5.60
CA PHE A 127 12.51 -10.85 5.36
C PHE A 127 12.21 -12.29 5.80
N GLY A 128 13.22 -13.04 6.24
CA GLY A 128 13.07 -14.41 6.74
C GLY A 128 12.13 -15.27 5.87
N ASP A 129 11.18 -15.94 6.52
CA ASP A 129 10.23 -16.86 5.87
C ASP A 129 9.18 -16.15 4.99
N VAL A 130 8.94 -14.85 5.19
CA VAL A 130 7.96 -14.10 4.39
C VAL A 130 8.53 -13.58 3.07
N LYS A 131 9.83 -13.78 2.81
CA LYS A 131 10.53 -13.26 1.64
C LYS A 131 9.88 -13.69 0.33
N SER A 132 9.64 -14.99 0.12
CA SER A 132 9.11 -15.53 -1.13
C SER A 132 7.74 -14.91 -1.47
N GLY A 133 6.81 -14.93 -0.51
CA GLY A 133 5.50 -14.31 -0.67
C GLY A 133 5.58 -12.79 -0.86
N LEU A 134 6.50 -12.10 -0.18
CA LEU A 134 6.71 -10.67 -0.38
C LEU A 134 7.21 -10.35 -1.79
N THR A 135 8.19 -11.10 -2.30
CA THR A 135 8.73 -10.94 -3.66
C THR A 135 7.63 -11.15 -4.70
N GLU A 136 6.77 -12.16 -4.52
CA GLU A 136 5.61 -12.41 -5.39
C GLU A 136 4.62 -11.25 -5.36
N MET A 137 4.24 -10.77 -4.16
CA MET A 137 3.34 -9.62 -4.01
C MET A 137 3.88 -8.37 -4.69
N CYS A 138 5.18 -8.08 -4.52
CA CYS A 138 5.85 -6.93 -5.16
C CYS A 138 5.91 -7.07 -6.69
N SER A 139 6.05 -8.29 -7.21
CA SER A 139 6.11 -8.53 -8.65
C SER A 139 4.75 -8.33 -9.32
N ASN A 140 3.65 -8.61 -8.61
CA ASN A 140 2.32 -8.74 -9.21
C ASN A 140 1.33 -7.60 -8.91
N TYR A 141 1.60 -6.72 -7.93
CA TYR A 141 0.64 -5.65 -7.60
C TYR A 141 0.47 -4.63 -8.74
N ASN A 142 -0.69 -3.97 -8.81
CA ASN A 142 -0.85 -2.81 -9.70
C ASN A 142 -0.33 -1.55 -8.98
N PRO A 143 0.80 -0.97 -9.38
CA PRO A 143 1.35 0.21 -8.73
C PRO A 143 0.46 1.44 -8.88
N ASP A 144 -0.46 1.44 -9.84
CA ASP A 144 -1.36 2.58 -10.11
C ASP A 144 -2.44 2.78 -9.06
N ASN A 145 -2.78 1.75 -8.31
CA ASN A 145 -3.79 1.84 -7.26
C ASN A 145 -3.41 1.14 -5.96
N LYS A 146 -2.30 0.41 -5.92
CA LYS A 146 -1.85 -0.34 -4.74
C LYS A 146 -0.37 -0.15 -4.46
N PHE A 147 0.01 -0.45 -3.23
CA PHE A 147 1.39 -0.64 -2.81
C PHE A 147 1.48 -1.84 -1.86
N ILE A 148 2.68 -2.40 -1.71
CA ILE A 148 2.94 -3.48 -0.75
C ILE A 148 3.52 -2.87 0.53
N LEU A 149 2.97 -3.28 1.67
CA LEU A 149 3.45 -2.92 3.00
C LEU A 149 3.98 -4.17 3.72
N TYR A 150 5.22 -4.10 4.18
CA TYR A 150 5.85 -5.01 5.13
C TYR A 150 5.86 -4.34 6.51
N ALA A 151 5.34 -5.03 7.53
CA ALA A 151 5.42 -4.62 8.92
C ALA A 151 6.10 -5.73 9.74
N GLY A 152 7.31 -5.45 10.25
CA GLY A 152 8.14 -6.42 10.99
C GLY A 152 8.53 -5.91 12.37
N ILE A 153 8.52 -6.78 13.38
CA ILE A 153 8.89 -6.45 14.75
C ILE A 153 9.97 -7.43 15.24
N GLY A 154 11.07 -6.90 15.76
CA GLY A 154 12.16 -7.69 16.35
C GLY A 154 11.75 -8.39 17.65
N CYS A 155 12.28 -9.61 17.86
CA CYS A 155 11.99 -10.43 19.03
C CYS A 155 13.25 -10.85 19.82
N GLY A 156 14.37 -10.13 19.62
CA GLY A 156 15.76 -10.49 19.96
C GLY A 156 16.12 -10.86 21.42
N SER A 157 15.16 -10.99 22.33
CA SER A 157 15.38 -11.43 23.72
C SER A 157 14.33 -12.41 24.25
N HIS A 158 13.15 -12.52 23.64
CA HIS A 158 12.05 -13.35 24.15
C HIS A 158 11.98 -14.76 23.55
N ILE A 159 12.73 -15.03 22.47
CA ILE A 159 12.70 -16.33 21.75
C ILE A 159 13.88 -17.23 22.15
N TYR A 160 14.85 -16.72 22.92
CA TYR A 160 16.09 -17.43 23.26
C TYR A 160 16.05 -18.06 24.66
N TYR A 161 15.19 -19.05 24.90
CA TYR A 161 15.32 -19.95 26.07
C TYR A 161 14.82 -21.37 25.76
N ASP A 162 15.77 -22.22 25.35
CA ASP A 162 16.12 -23.52 25.96
C ASP A 162 17.02 -24.32 24.98
N ASN A 163 18.35 -24.21 25.19
CA ASN A 163 19.42 -25.08 24.67
C ASN A 163 19.65 -25.28 23.15
N ILE A 164 19.09 -24.46 22.26
CA ILE A 164 19.48 -24.48 20.83
C ILE A 164 20.30 -23.22 20.52
N ALA A 165 21.58 -23.41 20.22
CA ALA A 165 22.42 -22.34 19.72
C ALA A 165 21.76 -21.70 18.49
N PRO A 166 21.74 -20.35 18.38
CA PRO A 166 21.14 -19.70 17.23
C PRO A 166 21.83 -20.21 15.94
N PRO A 167 21.07 -20.51 14.87
CA PRO A 167 21.68 -20.57 13.55
C PRO A 167 22.38 -19.22 13.34
N ARG A 168 23.62 -19.23 12.84
CA ARG A 168 24.52 -18.07 12.72
C ARG A 168 23.97 -16.88 11.90
N THR A 169 22.70 -16.87 11.52
CA THR A 169 22.04 -15.87 10.69
C THR A 169 20.53 -15.79 10.94
N SER A 170 20.03 -15.25 12.07
CA SER A 170 18.66 -14.70 12.12
C SER A 170 18.41 -13.86 13.37
N GLU A 171 18.31 -12.54 13.18
CA GLU A 171 17.50 -11.71 14.07
C GLU A 171 16.05 -12.19 13.88
N THR A 172 15.47 -12.80 14.90
CA THR A 172 14.11 -13.36 14.83
C THR A 172 13.10 -12.21 14.81
N SER A 173 12.79 -11.68 13.63
CA SER A 173 11.72 -10.71 13.43
C SER A 173 10.44 -11.42 12.97
N ILE A 174 9.30 -11.04 13.54
CA ILE A 174 7.99 -11.51 13.09
C ILE A 174 7.39 -10.45 12.20
N ALA A 175 6.96 -10.83 11.01
CA ALA A 175 6.44 -9.89 10.03
C ALA A 175 5.13 -10.34 9.38
N LYS A 176 4.39 -9.35 8.88
CA LYS A 176 3.23 -9.52 8.01
C LYS A 176 3.32 -8.57 6.82
N CYS A 177 2.81 -9.04 5.69
CA CYS A 177 2.80 -8.31 4.43
C CYS A 177 1.35 -8.14 3.96
N ALA A 178 1.03 -7.00 3.35
CA ALA A 178 -0.28 -6.77 2.75
C ALA A 178 -0.18 -5.84 1.53
N ALA A 179 -1.04 -6.09 0.54
CA ALA A 179 -1.28 -5.14 -0.54
C ALA A 179 -2.36 -4.15 -0.09
N LEU A 180 -2.00 -2.87 -0.01
CA LEU A 180 -2.90 -1.79 0.39
C LEU A 180 -3.25 -0.91 -0.80
N ARG A 181 -4.45 -0.32 -0.79
CA ARG A 181 -4.81 0.71 -1.77
C ARG A 181 -4.04 1.98 -1.46
N LEU A 182 -3.63 2.69 -2.51
CA LEU A 182 -3.06 4.02 -2.35
C LEU A 182 -4.14 4.99 -1.84
N SER A 183 -3.71 6.02 -1.11
CA SER A 183 -4.58 7.15 -0.79
C SER A 183 -5.11 7.77 -2.09
N PRO A 184 -6.35 8.31 -2.12
CA PRO A 184 -6.95 8.90 -3.32
C PRO A 184 -6.06 9.94 -4.03
N ALA A 185 -5.28 10.72 -3.26
CA ALA A 185 -4.34 11.72 -3.80
C ALA A 185 -3.13 11.13 -4.58
N HIS A 186 -2.92 9.82 -4.50
CA HIS A 186 -1.76 9.11 -5.05
C HIS A 186 -2.14 7.87 -5.87
N SER A 187 -3.41 7.45 -5.83
CA SER A 187 -3.95 6.53 -6.82
C SER A 187 -4.12 7.26 -8.15
N ILE A 188 -3.71 6.61 -9.24
CA ILE A 188 -4.20 7.01 -10.55
C ILE A 188 -5.62 6.45 -10.62
N PRO A 189 -6.65 7.30 -10.70
CA PRO A 189 -8.02 6.82 -10.76
C PRO A 189 -8.16 5.89 -11.96
N ASN A 190 -8.79 4.74 -11.73
CA ASN A 190 -9.07 3.79 -12.80
C ASN A 190 -9.90 4.55 -13.84
N LEU A 191 -9.54 4.48 -15.13
CA LEU A 191 -10.27 5.25 -16.15
C LEU A 191 -11.77 4.89 -16.17
N ASP A 192 -12.12 3.69 -15.70
CA ASP A 192 -13.49 3.21 -15.57
C ASP A 192 -14.24 3.80 -14.35
N GLU A 193 -13.53 4.27 -13.31
CA GLU A 193 -14.12 4.95 -12.13
C GLU A 193 -14.25 6.48 -12.33
N LEU A 194 -13.64 7.04 -13.40
CA LEU A 194 -13.70 8.47 -13.76
C LEU A 194 -14.90 8.84 -14.63
N ASP A 195 -15.66 7.87 -15.13
CA ASP A 195 -16.89 8.17 -15.86
C ASP A 195 -18.04 8.61 -14.92
N ASP A 196 -17.95 8.31 -13.61
CA ASP A 196 -18.92 8.74 -12.59
C ASP A 196 -18.64 10.13 -11.99
N ILE A 197 -17.41 10.62 -12.08
CA ILE A 197 -17.07 11.97 -11.61
C ILE A 197 -17.00 12.87 -12.84
N SER A 198 -17.77 13.95 -12.82
CA SER A 198 -17.84 15.00 -13.84
C SER A 198 -16.53 15.81 -14.01
N VAL A 199 -15.37 15.16 -13.92
CA VAL A 199 -14.03 15.73 -14.08
C VAL A 199 -13.18 14.84 -15.01
N LEU A 200 -12.96 15.29 -16.24
CA LEU A 200 -12.12 14.65 -17.25
C LEU A 200 -10.71 15.25 -17.22
N VAL A 201 -9.70 14.50 -16.76
CA VAL A 201 -8.29 14.93 -16.79
C VAL A 201 -7.59 14.36 -18.03
N LEU A 202 -7.01 15.23 -18.86
CA LEU A 202 -6.37 14.87 -20.12
C LEU A 202 -4.93 15.35 -20.15
N ALA A 203 -3.97 14.43 -20.24
CA ALA A 203 -2.56 14.76 -20.39
C ALA A 203 -2.18 14.90 -21.87
N ALA A 204 -1.63 16.05 -22.25
CA ALA A 204 -1.14 16.38 -23.59
C ALA A 204 0.20 15.70 -23.91
N SER A 205 0.91 15.18 -22.90
CA SER A 205 2.07 14.31 -23.10
C SER A 205 1.97 13.04 -22.25
N GLN A 206 2.25 11.88 -22.86
CA GLN A 206 2.49 10.67 -22.10
C GLN A 206 3.93 10.73 -21.59
N GLY A 207 4.07 10.92 -20.28
CA GLY A 207 5.37 11.04 -19.61
C GLY A 207 6.24 9.81 -19.85
N PHE A 208 7.23 9.98 -20.72
CA PHE A 208 8.47 9.21 -20.74
C PHE A 208 9.57 10.17 -21.20
N GLU A 209 10.67 10.20 -20.47
CA GLU A 209 11.90 10.87 -20.87
C GLU A 209 12.43 10.19 -22.15
N LYS A 210 11.91 10.61 -23.31
CA LYS A 210 12.38 10.13 -24.61
C LYS A 210 13.47 11.06 -25.11
N THR A 211 14.64 10.50 -25.36
CA THR A 211 15.86 11.19 -25.79
C THR A 211 15.81 11.45 -27.29
N GLY A 212 14.93 12.38 -27.71
CA GLY A 212 14.87 12.86 -29.10
C GLY A 212 13.73 13.83 -29.36
N ASN A 213 14.01 14.97 -30.00
CA ASN A 213 12.99 15.99 -30.30
C ASN A 213 11.85 15.46 -31.18
N ALA A 214 12.15 14.55 -32.13
CA ALA A 214 11.16 13.92 -33.00
C ALA A 214 10.20 12.98 -32.24
N GLU A 215 10.70 12.25 -31.24
CA GLU A 215 9.89 11.33 -30.43
C GLU A 215 9.03 12.07 -29.40
N LYS A 216 9.56 13.16 -28.83
CA LYS A 216 8.79 14.08 -27.99
C LYS A 216 7.63 14.70 -28.78
N ARG A 217 7.87 15.11 -30.04
CA ARG A 217 6.81 15.62 -30.92
C ARG A 217 5.74 14.56 -31.19
N LYS A 218 6.12 13.33 -31.56
CA LYS A 218 5.16 12.22 -31.75
C LYS A 218 4.33 11.92 -30.50
N SER A 219 4.93 12.00 -29.31
CA SER A 219 4.20 11.83 -28.04
C SER A 219 3.14 12.92 -27.83
N ARG A 220 3.47 14.18 -28.15
CA ARG A 220 2.51 15.30 -28.08
C ARG A 220 1.39 15.18 -29.12
N GLU A 221 1.71 14.75 -30.34
CA GLU A 221 0.72 14.49 -31.40
C GLU A 221 -0.27 13.42 -30.96
N MET A 222 0.21 12.33 -30.36
CA MET A 222 -0.64 11.27 -29.80
C MET A 222 -1.48 11.75 -28.60
N GLY A 223 -0.93 12.63 -27.76
CA GLY A 223 -1.65 13.28 -26.68
C GLY A 223 -2.83 14.12 -27.19
N LEU A 224 -2.62 14.94 -28.22
CA LEU A 224 -3.66 15.73 -28.87
C LEU A 224 -4.77 14.85 -29.46
N ILE A 225 -4.40 13.79 -30.18
CA ILE A 225 -5.37 12.83 -30.76
C ILE A 225 -6.22 12.20 -29.64
N ASN A 226 -5.61 11.84 -28.51
CA ASN A 226 -6.32 11.25 -27.38
C ASN A 226 -7.27 12.25 -26.71
N ILE A 227 -6.82 13.50 -26.50
CA ILE A 227 -7.64 14.61 -26.01
C ILE A 227 -8.88 14.78 -26.91
N GLN A 228 -8.67 14.89 -28.22
CA GLN A 228 -9.76 15.07 -29.19
C GLN A 228 -10.73 13.89 -29.16
N ARG A 229 -10.23 12.66 -29.18
CA ARG A 229 -11.06 11.46 -29.17
C ARG A 229 -11.93 11.37 -27.92
N LYS A 230 -11.38 11.68 -26.74
CA LYS A 230 -12.12 11.65 -25.47
C LYS A 230 -13.19 12.73 -25.40
N LEU A 231 -12.91 13.93 -25.88
CA LEU A 231 -13.90 15.01 -25.95
C LEU A 231 -14.99 14.73 -27.00
N GLN A 232 -14.62 14.21 -28.17
CA GLN A 232 -15.57 13.83 -29.23
C GLN A 232 -16.53 12.72 -28.78
N LYS A 233 -16.07 11.77 -27.95
CA LYS A 233 -16.94 10.76 -27.33
C LYS A 233 -18.06 11.36 -26.46
N ARG A 234 -17.87 12.57 -25.95
CA ARG A 234 -18.89 13.36 -25.22
C ARG A 234 -19.53 14.45 -26.09
N GLY A 235 -19.33 14.36 -27.41
CA GLY A 235 -19.80 15.32 -28.43
C GLY A 235 -19.16 16.70 -28.39
N VAL A 236 -18.02 16.84 -27.72
CA VAL A 236 -17.27 18.09 -27.64
C VAL A 236 -16.20 18.11 -28.73
N THR A 237 -16.32 19.04 -29.68
CA THR A 237 -15.30 19.23 -30.72
C THR A 237 -14.47 20.48 -30.44
N LEU A 238 -13.23 20.29 -29.99
CA LEU A 238 -12.31 21.38 -29.62
C LEU A 238 -12.15 22.43 -30.72
N ARG A 239 -11.99 22.02 -31.98
CA ARG A 239 -11.75 22.95 -33.11
C ARG A 239 -12.86 23.98 -33.29
N TYR A 240 -14.11 23.62 -32.96
CA TYR A 240 -15.26 24.50 -33.17
C TYR A 240 -15.72 25.15 -31.86
N GLN A 241 -15.74 24.39 -30.77
CA GLN A 241 -16.29 24.86 -29.48
C GLN A 241 -15.24 25.58 -28.63
N TYR A 242 -13.95 25.26 -28.80
CA TYR A 242 -12.83 25.82 -28.03
C TYR A 242 -11.61 26.08 -28.93
N PRO A 243 -11.74 26.95 -29.96
CA PRO A 243 -10.69 27.16 -30.96
C PRO A 243 -9.38 27.64 -30.34
N GLU A 244 -9.42 28.53 -29.35
CA GLU A 244 -8.24 29.01 -28.62
C GLU A 244 -7.47 27.87 -27.95
N MET A 245 -8.19 26.96 -27.29
CA MET A 245 -7.59 25.79 -26.64
C MET A 245 -6.97 24.86 -27.69
N TYR A 246 -7.67 24.66 -28.81
CA TYR A 246 -7.19 23.85 -29.92
C TYR A 246 -5.88 24.41 -30.50
N TYR A 247 -5.80 25.73 -30.73
CA TYR A 247 -4.57 26.37 -31.23
C TYR A 247 -3.41 26.28 -30.23
N LYS A 248 -3.68 26.46 -28.92
CA LYS A 248 -2.65 26.26 -27.88
C LYS A 248 -2.09 24.84 -27.88
N LEU A 249 -2.94 23.82 -28.06
CA LEU A 249 -2.49 22.43 -28.17
C LEU A 249 -1.68 22.19 -29.45
N ILE A 250 -2.08 22.76 -30.58
CA ILE A 250 -1.31 22.69 -31.84
C ILE A 250 0.06 23.35 -31.68
N ASN A 251 0.13 24.50 -31.00
CA ASN A 251 1.38 25.21 -30.70
C ASN A 251 2.26 24.43 -29.72
N PHE A 252 1.68 23.77 -28.71
CA PHE A 252 2.41 22.86 -27.82
C PHE A 252 3.07 21.70 -28.58
N VAL A 253 2.31 21.08 -29.49
CA VAL A 253 2.80 20.00 -30.34
C VAL A 253 3.95 20.49 -31.23
N SER A 254 3.77 21.65 -31.86
CA SER A 254 4.64 22.17 -32.92
C SER A 254 5.90 22.87 -32.40
N ASP A 255 5.76 23.78 -31.44
CA ASP A 255 6.83 24.69 -30.98
C ASP A 255 7.55 24.19 -29.72
N SER A 256 7.12 23.06 -29.12
CA SER A 256 7.63 22.56 -27.84
C SER A 256 7.56 23.57 -26.68
N LYS A 257 6.67 24.57 -26.78
CA LYS A 257 6.41 25.52 -25.69
C LYS A 257 5.81 24.77 -24.49
N PRO A 258 6.10 25.14 -23.24
CA PRO A 258 5.45 24.52 -22.09
C PRO A 258 3.95 24.78 -22.16
N PHE A 259 3.16 23.73 -21.93
CA PHE A 259 1.71 23.83 -21.83
C PHE A 259 1.34 24.05 -20.37
N SER A 260 0.66 25.16 -20.08
CA SER A 260 0.11 25.42 -18.75
C SER A 260 -1.22 24.67 -18.58
N PRO A 261 -1.46 24.02 -17.42
CA PRO A 261 -2.75 23.43 -17.11
C PRO A 261 -3.92 24.37 -17.37
N GLU A 262 -4.89 23.93 -18.16
CA GLU A 262 -6.09 24.71 -18.49
C GLU A 262 -7.38 23.98 -18.12
N LEU A 263 -8.30 24.73 -17.52
CA LEU A 263 -9.59 24.27 -17.05
C LEU A 263 -10.67 24.69 -18.06
N LEU A 264 -11.44 23.72 -18.53
CA LEU A 264 -12.58 23.92 -19.41
C LEU A 264 -13.84 23.41 -18.72
N PHE A 265 -14.99 23.95 -19.13
CA PHE A 265 -16.31 23.49 -18.68
C PHE A 265 -17.21 23.13 -19.86
N PRO A 266 -16.93 22.03 -20.59
CA PRO A 266 -17.74 21.63 -21.73
C PRO A 266 -19.09 21.06 -21.31
N MET A 267 -20.03 21.09 -22.24
CA MET A 267 -21.33 20.43 -22.11
C MET A 267 -21.26 19.10 -22.85
N ASP A 268 -21.63 18.01 -22.17
CA ASP A 268 -21.78 16.71 -22.82
C ASP A 268 -23.05 16.73 -23.65
N SER A 269 -22.93 16.53 -24.96
CA SER A 269 -24.09 16.59 -25.87
C SER A 269 -25.08 15.45 -25.66
N HIS A 270 -24.65 14.34 -25.05
CA HIS A 270 -25.50 13.17 -24.82
C HIS A 270 -26.36 13.33 -23.56
N THR A 271 -25.81 13.96 -22.52
CA THR A 271 -26.50 14.12 -21.22
C THR A 271 -27.03 15.54 -20.99
N GLY A 272 -26.56 16.53 -21.77
CA GLY A 272 -26.86 17.95 -21.58
C GLY A 272 -26.20 18.57 -20.34
N GLN A 273 -25.40 17.82 -19.59
CA GLN A 273 -24.76 18.29 -18.36
C GLN A 273 -23.38 18.86 -18.63
N ARG A 274 -23.01 19.90 -17.86
CA ARG A 274 -21.64 20.43 -17.88
C ARG A 274 -20.72 19.49 -17.10
N PHE A 275 -19.54 19.26 -17.65
CA PHE A 275 -18.47 18.57 -16.94
C PHE A 275 -17.23 19.44 -16.90
N THR A 276 -16.40 19.22 -15.89
CA THR A 276 -15.12 19.87 -15.74
C THR A 276 -14.09 19.10 -16.56
N CYS A 277 -13.28 19.79 -17.36
CA CYS A 277 -12.21 19.18 -18.13
C CYS A 277 -10.90 19.89 -17.82
N ILE A 278 -9.91 19.16 -17.32
CA ILE A 278 -8.58 19.69 -17.03
C ILE A 278 -7.63 19.13 -18.09
N ILE A 279 -6.98 20.01 -18.86
CA ILE A 279 -5.93 19.62 -19.80
C ILE A 279 -4.58 19.97 -19.16
N LEU A 280 -3.68 18.99 -19.09
CA LEU A 280 -2.35 19.06 -18.46
C LEU A 280 -1.24 18.85 -19.47
#